data_AF-A0A364JV86-F1
#
_entry.id   AF-A0A364JV86-F1
#
_cell.length_a   1.000
_cell.length_b   1.000
_cell.length_c   1.000
_cell.angle_alpha   90.00
_cell.angle_beta   90.00
_cell.angle_gamma   90.00
#
_symmetry.space_group_name_H-M   'P 1'
#
loop_
_entity.id
_entity.type
_entity.pdbx_description
1 polymer ?
#
loop_
_entity_poly.entity_id
_entity_poly.type
_entity_poly.pdbx_seq_one_letter_code
_entity_poly.pdbx_strand_id
1 'polypeptide(L)' 'MQSGHCRIVIDGIEAGEVEYKYDARGHGLLWGEPSTLEEAWHSEEVSLVINQQQQNIIVNSVTGSHPAQFAFKTFPLS' A
#
# COMPACT_ATOMS: atom_id res chain seq x y z
N MET A 1 14.05 -3.24 -7.35
CA MET A 1 13.00 -3.51 -6.34
C MET A 1 13.21 -2.56 -5.19
N GLN A 2 12.14 -2.01 -4.63
CA GLN A 2 12.20 -1.12 -3.47
C GLN A 2 11.35 -1.73 -2.34
N SER A 3 11.83 -1.63 -1.10
CA SER A 3 11.14 -2.14 0.08
C SER A 3 11.48 -1.32 1.32
N GLY A 4 10.64 -1.40 2.34
CA GLY A 4 10.86 -0.76 3.63
C GLY A 4 9.54 -0.64 4.40
N HIS A 5 9.53 0.22 5.42
CA HIS A 5 8.32 0.57 6.14
C HIS A 5 7.82 1.95 5.72
N CYS A 6 6.51 2.13 5.73
CA CYS A 6 5.86 3.40 5.45
C CYS A 6 4.54 3.53 6.20
N ARG A 7 4.02 4.75 6.27
CA ARG A 7 2.66 4.98 6.78
C ARG A 7 1.64 4.68 5.68
N ILE A 8 0.52 4.07 6.05
CA ILE A 8 -0.64 3.89 5.18
C ILE A 8 -1.73 4.89 5.59
N VAL A 9 -2.30 5.55 4.60
CA VAL A 9 -3.40 6.50 4.75
C VAL A 9 -4.59 5.94 3.98
N ILE A 10 -5.73 5.82 4.65
CA ILE A 10 -6.97 5.24 4.13
C ILE A 10 -8.05 6.32 4.27
N ASP A 11 -8.68 6.70 3.15
CA ASP A 11 -9.69 7.75 3.09
C ASP A 11 -9.27 9.07 3.79
N GLY A 12 -7.99 9.41 3.66
CA GLY A 12 -7.39 10.62 4.25
C GLY A 12 -6.99 10.50 5.73
N ILE A 13 -7.16 9.34 6.36
CA ILE A 13 -6.80 9.09 7.77
C ILE A 13 -5.58 8.18 7.84
N GLU A 14 -4.60 8.55 8.67
CA GLU A 14 -3.45 7.67 8.94
C GLU A 14 -3.92 6.42 9.70
N ALA A 15 -3.85 5.27 9.05
CA ALA A 15 -4.36 3.99 9.58
C ALA A 15 -3.27 3.14 10.25
N GLY A 16 -1.99 3.47 10.03
CA GLY A 16 -0.86 2.82 10.71
C GLY A 16 0.42 2.76 9.89
N GLU A 17 1.32 1.86 10.30
CA GLU A 17 2.56 1.53 9.58
C GLU A 17 2.45 0.16 8.91
N VAL A 18 2.99 0.04 7.70
CA VAL A 18 3.03 -1.19 6.91
C VAL A 18 4.43 -1.40 6.34
N GLU A 19 4.82 -2.65 6.15
CA GLU A 19 5.95 -3.01 5.30
C GLU A 19 5.48 -3.09 3.85
N TYR A 20 6.30 -2.62 2.92
CA TYR A 20 6.04 -2.71 1.49
C TYR A 20 7.22 -3.31 0.73
N LYS A 21 6.92 -3.92 -0.41
CA LYS A 21 7.91 -4.32 -1.42
C LYS A 21 7.28 -4.22 -2.81
N TYR A 22 7.90 -3.49 -3.73
CA TYR A 22 7.41 -3.37 -5.10
C TYR A 22 8.51 -3.44 -6.17
N ASP A 23 8.11 -3.79 -7.39
CA ASP A 23 8.98 -3.90 -8.56
C ASP A 23 9.00 -2.62 -9.40
N ALA A 24 9.83 -2.58 -10.45
CA ALA A 24 9.93 -1.39 -11.31
C ALA A 24 8.66 -1.07 -12.10
N ARG A 25 7.65 -1.96 -12.12
CA ARG A 25 6.35 -1.76 -12.77
C ARG A 25 5.31 -1.19 -11.81
N GLY A 26 5.63 -1.09 -10.52
CA GLY A 26 4.73 -0.60 -9.50
C GLY A 26 3.82 -1.64 -8.88
N HIS A 27 4.06 -2.91 -9.14
CA HIS A 27 3.32 -3.99 -8.52
C HIS A 27 4.04 -4.40 -7.24
N GLY A 28 3.29 -4.57 -6.16
CA GLY A 28 3.87 -4.81 -4.86
C GLY A 28 3.03 -5.64 -3.90
N LEU A 29 3.62 -5.83 -2.74
CA LEU A 29 3.09 -6.56 -1.60
C LEU A 29 3.15 -5.66 -0.36
N LEU A 30 2.09 -5.70 0.45
CA LEU A 30 1.96 -5.00 1.73
C LEU A 30 1.82 -6.01 2.86
N TRP A 31 2.56 -5.80 3.94
CA TRP A 31 2.40 -6.51 5.20
C TRP A 31 2.04 -5.50 6.29
N GLY A 32 1.08 -5.86 7.13
CA GLY A 32 0.59 -5.00 8.21
C GLY A 32 -0.48 -5.73 9.01
N GLU A 33 -1.13 -4.99 9.90
CA GLU A 33 -2.25 -5.51 10.68
C GLU A 33 -3.39 -5.97 9.75
N PRO A 34 -3.97 -7.17 9.95
CA PRO A 34 -5.03 -7.70 9.09
C PRO A 34 -6.20 -6.73 8.93
N SER A 35 -6.62 -6.07 10.01
CA SER A 35 -7.72 -5.09 9.97
C SER A 35 -7.41 -3.89 9.09
N THR A 36 -6.16 -3.38 9.13
CA THR A 36 -5.73 -2.26 8.29
C THR A 36 -5.70 -2.64 6.82
N LEU A 37 -5.25 -3.87 6.51
CA LEU A 37 -5.24 -4.36 5.13
C LEU A 37 -6.66 -4.60 4.60
N GLU A 38 -7.55 -5.18 5.42
CA GLU A 38 -8.97 -5.34 5.09
C GLU A 38 -9.67 -4.01 4.85
N GLU A 39 -9.44 -3.01 5.71
CA GLU A 39 -9.98 -1.66 5.54
C GLU A 39 -9.49 -1.01 4.24
N ALA A 40 -8.18 -1.10 3.96
CA ALA A 40 -7.58 -0.57 2.73
C ALA A 40 -8.17 -1.22 1.47
N TRP A 41 -8.56 -2.49 1.52
CA TRP A 41 -9.17 -3.18 0.39
C TRP A 41 -10.59 -2.72 0.09
N HIS A 42 -11.33 -2.29 1.11
CA HIS A 42 -12.70 -1.80 0.98
C HIS A 42 -12.81 -0.28 0.77
N SER A 43 -11.70 0.44 0.87
CA SER A 43 -11.61 1.90 0.76
C SER A 43 -11.60 2.42 -0.68
N GLU A 44 -12.05 3.67 -0.88
CA GLU A 44 -12.00 4.35 -2.18
C GLU A 44 -10.58 4.90 -2.46
N GLU A 45 -9.90 5.38 -1.41
CA GLU A 45 -8.59 5.99 -1.50
C GLU A 45 -7.60 5.40 -0.49
N VAL A 46 -6.57 4.75 -1.04
CA VAL A 46 -5.43 4.27 -0.26
C VAL A 46 -4.16 4.92 -0.77
N SER A 47 -3.35 5.42 0.16
CA SER A 47 -2.06 6.02 -0.12
C SER A 47 -0.96 5.46 0.79
N LEU A 48 0.23 5.30 0.25
CA LEU A 48 1.45 5.02 1.01
C LEU A 48 2.28 6.29 1.11
N VAL A 49 2.79 6.61 2.31
CA VAL A 49 3.71 7.74 2.51
C VAL A 49 5.14 7.23 2.58
N ILE A 50 5.80 7.16 1.42
CA ILE A 50 7.15 6.62 1.25
C ILE A 50 8.12 7.79 1.08
N ASN A 51 9.16 7.88 1.91
CA ASN A 51 10.15 8.97 1.87
C ASN A 51 9.50 10.37 1.89
N GLN A 52 8.47 10.56 2.73
CA GLN A 52 7.67 11.80 2.83
C GLN A 52 6.85 12.16 1.57
N GLN A 53 6.77 11.26 0.59
CA GLN A 53 5.94 11.41 -0.60
C GLN A 53 4.72 10.51 -0.50
N GLN A 54 3.54 11.08 -0.70
CA GLN A 54 2.30 10.34 -0.77
C GLN A 54 2.13 9.74 -2.18
N GLN A 55 1.87 8.43 -2.23
CA GLN A 55 1.75 7.66 -3.45
C GLN A 55 0.45 6.84 -3.40
N ASN A 56 -0.45 7.09 -4.34
CA ASN A 56 -1.76 6.44 -4.34
C ASN A 56 -1.65 5.02 -4.88
N ILE A 57 -2.32 4.08 -4.22
CA ILE A 57 -2.32 2.66 -4.59
C ILE A 57 -3.74 2.12 -4.76
N ILE A 58 -3.83 0.95 -5.38
CA ILE A 58 -5.01 0.09 -5.42
C ILE A 58 -4.59 -1.21 -4.75
N VAL A 59 -5.30 -1.59 -3.68
CA VAL A 59 -5.15 -2.90 -3.05
C VAL A 59 -5.98 -3.90 -3.85
N ASN A 60 -5.31 -4.83 -4.52
CA ASN A 60 -5.93 -5.78 -5.46
C ASN A 60 -6.42 -7.05 -4.78
N SER A 61 -5.78 -7.44 -3.67
CA SER A 61 -6.20 -8.60 -2.88
C SER A 61 -5.68 -8.51 -1.46
N VAL A 62 -6.47 -9.02 -0.51
CA VAL A 62 -6.08 -9.29 0.86
C VAL A 62 -6.39 -10.74 1.15
N THR A 63 -5.41 -11.47 1.66
CA THR A 63 -5.61 -12.85 2.11
C THR A 63 -5.04 -12.92 3.52
N GLY A 64 -5.85 -13.26 4.52
CA GLY A 64 -5.50 -13.14 5.95
C GLY A 64 -4.24 -13.89 6.45
N SER A 65 -3.55 -14.63 5.58
CA SER A 65 -2.28 -15.32 5.86
C SER A 65 -1.10 -14.90 4.97
N HIS A 66 -1.30 -14.01 3.99
CA HIS A 66 -0.26 -13.55 3.07
C HIS A 66 -0.31 -12.02 2.92
N PRO A 67 0.78 -11.39 2.45
CA PRO A 67 0.76 -9.98 2.12
C PRO A 67 -0.35 -9.62 1.12
N ALA A 68 -0.95 -8.46 1.34
CA ALA A 68 -1.91 -7.88 0.41
C ALA A 68 -1.19 -7.43 -0.87
N GLN A 69 -1.75 -7.74 -2.03
CA GLN A 69 -1.20 -7.27 -3.30
C GLN A 69 -1.69 -5.86 -3.60
N PHE A 70 -0.80 -5.01 -4.10
CA PHE A 70 -1.18 -3.68 -4.54
C PHE A 70 -0.48 -3.27 -5.85
N ALA A 71 -1.02 -2.23 -6.47
CA ALA A 71 -0.35 -1.50 -7.55
C ALA A 71 -0.53 0.01 -7.36
N PHE A 72 0.43 0.82 -7.80
CA PHE A 72 0.26 2.29 -7.75
C PHE A 72 -0.74 2.77 -8.82
N LYS A 73 -1.62 3.73 -8.48
CA LYS A 73 -2.64 4.30 -9.40
C LYS A 73 -2.00 5.04 -10.58
N THR A 74 -0.90 5.74 -10.34
CA THR A 74 -0.10 6.42 -11.35
C THR A 74 1.36 6.13 -11.09
N PHE A 75 2.01 5.43 -12.02
CA PHE A 75 3.46 5.32 -12.00
C PHE A 75 4.06 6.58 -12.63
N PRO A 76 4.90 7.36 -11.93
CA PRO A 76 5.73 8.33 -12.63
C PRO A 76 6.63 7.55 -13.59
N LEU A 77 6.49 7.80 -14.89
CA LEU A 77 7.45 7.32 -15.88
C LEU A 77 8.80 7.98 -15.55
N SER A 78 9.76 7.16 -15.12
CA SER A 78 11.16 7.54 -14.96
C SER A 78 11.79 7.92 -16.29
#